data_AF-A0A017HJJ5-F1
#
_entry.id   AF-A0A017HJJ5-F1
#
_cell.length_a   1.000
_cell.length_b   1.000
_cell.length_c   1.000
_cell.angle_alpha   90.00
_cell.angle_beta   90.00
_cell.angle_gamma   90.00
#
_symmetry.space_group_name_H-M   'P 1'
#
loop_
_entity.id
_entity.type
_entity.pdbx_description
1 polymer ?
#
loop_
_entity_poly.entity_id
_entity_poly.type
_entity_poly.pdbx_seq_one_letter_code
_entity_poly.pdbx_strand_id
1 'polypeptide(L)' 'MMGRAGTPVQVRNPDATGARTTKGPFLTAALPLAGFGIIEAATLEEAIEIASKSPCAVAHGVIEVWPLDDGSPESQPT' A
#
# COMPACT_ATOMS: atom_id res chain seq x y z
N MET A 1 -9.59 1.80 -21.77
CA MET A 1 -10.32 0.52 -21.72
C MET A 1 -10.88 0.37 -20.31
N MET A 2 -12.16 0.06 -20.14
CA MET A 2 -12.78 -0.13 -18.81
C MET A 2 -12.99 -1.62 -18.56
N GLY A 3 -12.22 -2.21 -17.65
CA GLY A 3 -12.26 -3.64 -17.31
C GLY A 3 -12.84 -3.87 -15.91
N ARG A 4 -13.57 -4.97 -15.71
CA ARG A 4 -13.98 -5.44 -14.39
C ARG A 4 -12.97 -6.46 -13.88
N ALA A 5 -12.44 -6.25 -12.68
CA ALA A 5 -11.57 -7.23 -12.03
C ALA A 5 -12.37 -8.48 -11.64
N GLY A 6 -11.80 -9.67 -11.87
CA GLY A 6 -12.38 -10.95 -11.44
C GLY A 6 -12.02 -11.29 -9.98
N THR A 7 -12.30 -12.54 -9.57
CA THR A 7 -11.87 -13.03 -8.25
C THR A 7 -10.33 -13.08 -8.18
N PRO A 8 -9.68 -12.44 -7.20
CA PRO A 8 -8.24 -12.48 -7.07
C PRO A 8 -7.75 -13.86 -6.57
N VAL A 9 -6.44 -14.10 -6.71
CA VAL A 9 -5.75 -15.30 -6.23
C VAL A 9 -4.57 -14.85 -5.36
N GLN A 10 -4.48 -15.40 -4.16
CA GLN A 10 -3.32 -15.24 -3.29
C GLN A 10 -2.22 -16.19 -3.74
N VAL A 11 -0.97 -15.71 -3.77
CA VAL A 11 0.21 -16.51 -4.09
C VAL A 11 1.20 -16.41 -2.93
N ARG A 12 1.74 -17.55 -2.49
CA ARG A 12 2.78 -17.63 -1.47
C ARG A 12 3.89 -18.56 -1.96
N ASN A 13 5.15 -18.17 -1.79
CA ASN A 13 6.31 -18.99 -2.14
C ASN A 13 7.45 -18.74 -1.14
N PRO A 14 7.30 -19.18 0.12
CA PRO A 14 8.38 -19.05 1.11
C PRO A 14 9.61 -19.84 0.64
N ASP A 15 10.78 -19.22 0.81
CA ASP A 15 12.10 -19.81 0.51
C ASP A 15 12.27 -20.32 -0.93
N ALA A 16 11.42 -19.85 -1.85
CA ALA A 16 11.38 -20.29 -3.23
C ALA A 16 11.18 -21.82 -3.42
N THR A 17 10.61 -22.50 -2.42
CA THR A 17 10.44 -23.98 -2.43
C THR A 17 9.24 -24.48 -3.23
N GLY A 18 8.33 -23.58 -3.62
CA GLY A 18 7.16 -23.90 -4.43
C GLY A 18 6.00 -22.92 -4.23
N ALA A 19 5.33 -22.56 -5.32
CA ALA A 19 4.18 -21.65 -5.27
C ALA A 19 2.92 -22.35 -4.75
N ARG A 20 2.34 -21.84 -3.67
CA ARG A 20 1.00 -22.19 -3.18
C ARG A 20 0.02 -21.08 -3.53
N THR A 21 -1.11 -21.46 -4.12
CA THR A 21 -2.18 -20.51 -4.46
C THR A 21 -3.43 -20.71 -3.59
N THR A 22 -4.18 -19.65 -3.32
CA THR A 22 -5.50 -19.72 -2.67
C THR A 22 -6.46 -18.76 -3.37
N LYS A 23 -7.65 -19.24 -3.76
CA LYS A 23 -8.65 -18.42 -4.45
C LYS A 23 -9.30 -17.44 -3.46
N GLY A 24 -9.47 -16.18 -3.87
CA GLY A 24 -10.08 -15.12 -3.09
C GLY A 24 -9.07 -14.09 -2.55
N PRO A 25 -9.55 -12.93 -2.07
CA PRO A 25 -8.68 -11.87 -1.55
C PRO A 25 -8.04 -12.28 -0.22
N PHE A 26 -6.85 -11.74 0.08
CA PHE A 26 -6.22 -11.90 1.39
C PHE A 26 -6.87 -10.99 2.44
N LEU A 27 -7.16 -9.75 2.07
CA LEU A 27 -7.75 -8.72 2.92
C LEU A 27 -9.13 -8.31 2.40
N THR A 28 -10.05 -8.03 3.33
CA THR A 28 -11.36 -7.46 3.05
C THR A 28 -11.46 -6.10 3.73
N ALA A 29 -11.91 -5.08 2.99
CA ALA A 29 -12.10 -3.73 3.48
C ALA A 29 -13.39 -3.12 2.91
N ALA A 30 -13.88 -2.05 3.53
CA ALA A 30 -15.06 -1.33 3.06
C ALA A 30 -14.84 -0.62 1.70
N LEU A 31 -13.59 -0.21 1.42
CA LEU A 31 -13.17 0.32 0.13
C LEU A 31 -12.11 -0.60 -0.49
N PRO A 32 -12.12 -0.80 -1.83
CA PRO A 32 -11.08 -1.56 -2.50
C PRO A 32 -9.70 -0.91 -2.33
N LEU A 33 -8.68 -1.71 -2.01
CA LEU A 33 -7.29 -1.26 -2.09
C LEU A 33 -6.90 -1.13 -3.57
N ALA A 34 -6.79 0.11 -4.04
CA ALA A 34 -6.48 0.41 -5.45
C ALA A 34 -5.01 0.18 -5.80
N GLY A 35 -4.10 0.27 -4.81
CA GLY A 35 -2.66 0.06 -5.00
C GLY A 35 -1.86 0.49 -3.76
N PHE A 36 -0.54 0.42 -3.88
CA PHE A 36 0.42 0.99 -2.93
C PHE A 36 1.55 1.66 -3.71
N GLY A 37 2.25 2.59 -3.07
CA GLY A 37 3.42 3.27 -3.64
C GLY A 37 4.43 3.59 -2.56
N ILE A 38 5.69 3.77 -2.96
CA ILE A 38 6.78 4.25 -2.11
C ILE A 38 7.19 5.61 -2.66
N ILE A 39 7.29 6.60 -1.77
CA ILE A 39 7.73 7.95 -2.09
C ILE A 39 8.86 8.35 -1.16
N GLU A 40 9.76 9.19 -1.65
CA GLU A 40 10.78 9.84 -0.82
C GLU A 40 10.24 11.19 -0.36
N ALA A 41 10.37 11.47 0.94
CA ALA A 41 10.02 12.73 1.56
C ALA A 41 10.94 12.95 2.77
N ALA A 42 11.28 14.21 3.06
CA ALA A 42 12.13 14.57 4.18
C ALA A 42 11.42 14.42 5.53
N THR A 43 10.10 14.60 5.57
CA THR A 43 9.28 14.40 6.78
C THR A 43 7.93 13.75 6.45
N LEU A 44 7.23 13.29 7.48
CA LEU A 44 5.87 12.75 7.32
C LEU A 44 4.89 13.81 6.81
N GLU A 45 5.03 15.07 7.25
CA GLU A 45 4.19 16.18 6.80
C GLU A 45 4.37 16.44 5.31
N GLU A 46 5.61 16.37 4.80
CA GLU A 46 5.87 16.48 3.36
C GLU A 46 5.25 15.31 2.59
N ALA A 47 5.35 14.08 3.11
CA ALA A 47 4.70 12.93 2.51
C ALA A 47 3.17 13.07 2.46
N ILE A 48 2.56 13.60 3.52
CA ILE A 48 1.12 13.90 3.58
C ILE A 48 0.74 14.96 2.55
N GLU A 49 1.53 16.03 2.42
CA GLU A 49 1.33 17.09 1.42
C GLU A 49 1.45 16.59 -0.02
N ILE A 50 2.32 15.61 -0.27
CA ILE A 50 2.42 14.94 -1.57
C ILE A 50 1.17 14.08 -1.81
N ALA A 51 0.78 13.25 -0.84
CA ALA A 51 -0.36 12.33 -0.96
C ALA A 51 -1.70 13.07 -1.12
N SER A 52 -1.89 14.19 -0.42
CA SER A 52 -3.13 14.98 -0.41
C SER A 52 -3.51 15.54 -1.78
N LYS A 53 -2.53 15.74 -2.67
CA LYS A 53 -2.71 16.26 -4.03
C LYS A 53 -3.05 15.18 -5.06
N SER A 54 -3.03 13.91 -4.68
CA SER A 54 -3.32 12.81 -5.58
C SER A 54 -4.81 12.74 -5.96
N PRO A 55 -5.16 12.25 -7.17
CA PRO A 55 -6.55 12.00 -7.54
C PRO A 55 -7.29 11.11 -6.54
N CYS A 56 -6.59 10.13 -5.93
CA CYS A 56 -7.16 9.24 -4.94
C CYS A 56 -7.57 9.98 -3.66
N ALA A 57 -6.79 10.96 -3.19
CA ALA A 57 -7.14 11.74 -2.00
C ALA A 57 -8.29 12.74 -2.28
N VAL A 58 -8.30 13.39 -3.44
CA VAL A 58 -9.29 14.44 -3.73
C VAL A 58 -10.63 13.91 -4.25
N ALA A 59 -10.66 12.73 -4.87
CA ALA A 59 -11.87 12.14 -5.46
C ALA A 59 -12.56 11.11 -4.54
N HIS A 60 -12.63 11.41 -3.24
CA HIS A 60 -13.29 10.58 -2.20
C HIS A 60 -12.63 9.24 -1.88
N GLY A 61 -11.37 9.02 -2.28
CA GLY A 61 -10.59 7.89 -1.81
C GLY A 61 -9.87 8.19 -0.50
N VAL A 62 -9.03 7.24 -0.07
CA VAL A 62 -8.19 7.35 1.11
C VAL A 62 -6.79 6.89 0.73
N ILE A 63 -5.78 7.61 1.20
CA ILE A 63 -4.37 7.16 1.18
C ILE A 63 -3.92 7.07 2.63
N GLU A 64 -3.47 5.88 3.03
CA GLU A 64 -2.77 5.69 4.30
C GLU A 64 -1.28 5.93 4.06
N VAL A 65 -0.67 6.85 4.81
CA VAL A 65 0.75 7.19 4.73
C VAL A 65 1.47 6.54 5.90
N TRP A 66 2.48 5.72 5.60
CA TRP A 66 3.24 4.96 6.59
C TRP A 66 4.72 5.32 6.47
N PRO A 67 5.39 5.76 7.55
CA PRO A 67 6.84 5.85 7.59
C PRO A 67 7.47 4.48 7.32
N LEU A 68 8.55 4.46 6.55
CA LEU A 68 9.32 3.25 6.29
C LEU A 68 10.60 3.30 7.13
N ASP A 69 10.67 2.45 8.16
CA ASP A 69 11.89 2.28 8.94
C ASP A 69 12.91 1.46 8.12
N ASP A 70 14.12 1.98 7.97
CA ASP A 70 15.23 1.28 7.32
C ASP A 70 15.95 0.30 8.27
N GLY A 71 15.46 0.18 9.52
CA GLY A 71 16.06 -0.64 10.57
C GLY A 71 17.33 -0.04 11.17
N SER A 72 17.68 1.21 10.85
CA SER A 72 18.68 1.96 11.62
C SER A 72 18.11 2.30 13.00
N PRO A 73 18.93 2.30 14.07
CA PRO A 73 18.46 2.64 15.41
C PRO A 73 17.91 4.07 15.41
N GLU A 74 16.60 4.17 15.62
CA GLU A 74 15.81 5.39 15.57
C GLU A 74 16.33 6.42 16.59
N SER A 75 16.76 7.58 16.08
CA SER A 75 16.98 8.78 16.89
C SER A 75 15.61 9.42 17.14
N GLN A 76 14.96 9.06 18.24
CA GLN A 76 13.64 9.56 18.62
C GLN A 76 13.62 11.11 18.67
N PRO A 77 12.59 11.78 18.12
CA PRO A 77 12.39 13.22 18.30
C PRO A 77 11.92 13.53 19.73
N THR A 78 12.48 14.59 20.32
CA THR A 78 12.17 15.11 21.67
C THR A 78 10.86 15.91 21.69
#